data_AF-A0A923ZFK9-F1
#
_entry.id   AF-A0A923ZFK9-F1
#
_cell.length_a   1.000
_cell.length_b   1.000
_cell.length_c   1.000
_cell.angle_alpha   90.00
_cell.angle_beta   90.00
_cell.angle_gamma   90.00
#
_symmetry.space_group_name_H-M   'P 1'
#
loop_
_entity.id
_entity.type
_entity.pdbx_description
1 polymer ?
#
loop_
_entity_poly.entity_id
_entity_poly.type
_entity_poly.pdbx_seq_one_letter_code
_entity_poly.pdbx_strand_id
1 'polypeptide(L)'
;MSAQVSSPEITFHTEHSDNTKAIWRTFWILSALTIIELSIGLLIYNIHKGEHPNTTLVLAFKGMVCILTLAKAYYIVSVFMHLGDEVRNMIMTIIVPLGLFVWFIAAFLLDGNSWKNLRNKYNRIEVTPTERVAPAAREKGAKD
;
A
#
# COMPACT_ATOMS: atom_id res chain seq x y z
N MET A 1 -45.84 20.82 -55.69
CA MET A 1 -46.21 20.22 -54.39
C MET A 1 -45.24 19.06 -54.15
N SER A 2 -44.19 19.29 -53.35
CA SER A 2 -43.18 18.28 -53.02
C SER A 2 -43.66 17.48 -51.81
N ALA A 3 -43.96 16.20 -52.00
CA ALA A 3 -44.37 15.30 -50.94
C ALA A 3 -43.17 15.01 -50.02
N GLN A 4 -43.27 15.43 -48.76
CA GLN A 4 -42.28 15.19 -47.72
C GLN A 4 -42.47 13.75 -47.22
N VAL A 5 -41.58 12.84 -47.64
CA VAL A 5 -41.58 11.44 -47.16
C VAL A 5 -41.02 11.44 -45.74
N SER A 6 -41.92 11.36 -44.76
CA SER A 6 -41.58 11.17 -43.34
C SER A 6 -41.08 9.74 -43.16
N SER A 7 -39.76 9.58 -42.99
CA SER A 7 -39.18 8.28 -42.63
C SER A 7 -39.38 8.05 -41.13
N PRO A 8 -39.93 6.90 -40.69
CA PRO A 8 -39.98 6.57 -39.27
C PRO A 8 -38.55 6.27 -38.80
N GLU A 9 -37.94 7.21 -38.10
CA GLU A 9 -36.69 6.98 -37.39
C GLU A 9 -36.95 5.90 -36.33
N ILE A 10 -36.40 4.69 -36.53
CA ILE A 10 -36.44 3.64 -35.51
C ILE A 10 -35.45 4.05 -34.43
N THR A 11 -35.95 4.77 -33.42
CA THR A 11 -35.20 5.06 -32.19
C THR A 11 -35.08 3.76 -31.39
N PHE A 12 -33.96 3.08 -31.52
CA PHE A 12 -33.60 2.00 -30.61
C PHE A 12 -33.34 2.63 -29.24
N HIS A 13 -34.33 2.54 -28.34
CA HIS A 13 -34.12 2.84 -26.95
C HIS A 13 -33.12 1.82 -26.40
N THR A 14 -31.85 2.22 -26.28
CA THR A 14 -30.83 1.44 -25.58
C THR A 14 -31.36 1.16 -24.18
N GLU A 15 -31.70 -0.09 -23.90
CA GLU A 15 -32.12 -0.51 -22.58
C GLU A 15 -30.94 -0.25 -21.63
N HIS A 16 -31.05 0.77 -20.78
CA HIS A 16 -30.06 1.07 -19.77
C HIS A 16 -30.12 -0.05 -18.73
N SER A 17 -29.27 -1.06 -18.90
CA SER A 17 -29.11 -2.14 -17.94
C SER A 17 -28.75 -1.52 -16.58
N ASP A 18 -29.65 -1.69 -15.63
CA ASP A 18 -29.70 -1.00 -14.35
C ASP A 18 -28.65 -1.54 -13.36
N ASN A 19 -27.37 -1.36 -13.72
CA ASN A 19 -26.19 -1.83 -12.97
C ASN A 19 -25.95 -1.02 -11.68
N THR A 20 -26.71 0.06 -11.48
CA THR A 20 -26.63 0.94 -10.32
C THR A 20 -26.78 0.18 -9.00
N LYS A 21 -27.64 -0.85 -8.95
CA LYS A 21 -27.87 -1.66 -7.75
C LYS A 21 -26.65 -2.51 -7.37
N ALA A 22 -25.93 -3.05 -8.36
CA ALA A 22 -24.71 -3.84 -8.13
C ALA A 22 -23.57 -2.95 -7.61
N ILE A 23 -23.46 -1.75 -8.17
CA ILE A 23 -22.50 -0.73 -7.75
C ILE A 23 -22.75 -0.33 -6.28
N TRP A 24 -23.99 -0.03 -5.93
CA TRP A 24 -24.36 0.35 -4.56
C TRP A 24 -24.12 -0.76 -3.53
N ARG A 25 -24.42 -2.03 -3.89
CA ARG A 25 -24.11 -3.17 -3.01
C ARG A 25 -22.61 -3.31 -2.77
N THR A 26 -21.83 -3.19 -3.84
CA THR A 26 -20.37 -3.29 -3.84
C THR A 26 -19.74 -2.18 -3.02
N PHE A 27 -20.21 -0.94 -3.22
CA PHE A 27 -19.81 0.23 -2.45
C PHE A 27 -20.00 0.00 -0.94
N TRP A 28 -21.18 -0.48 -0.51
CA TRP A 28 -21.44 -0.72 0.91
C TRP A 28 -20.56 -1.82 1.50
N ILE A 29 -20.36 -2.93 0.78
CA ILE A 29 -19.46 -4.02 1.21
C ILE A 29 -18.04 -3.50 1.42
N LEU A 30 -17.52 -2.78 0.44
CA LEU A 30 -16.18 -2.20 0.49
C LEU A 30 -16.06 -1.15 1.58
N SER A 31 -17.05 -0.27 1.72
CA SER A 31 -17.09 0.76 2.75
C SER A 31 -17.01 0.14 4.15
N ALA A 32 -17.85 -0.88 4.42
CA ALA A 32 -17.82 -1.61 5.68
C ALA A 32 -16.46 -2.28 5.93
N LEU A 33 -15.89 -2.95 4.94
CA LEU A 33 -14.56 -3.58 5.03
C LEU A 33 -13.48 -2.54 5.38
N THR A 34 -13.54 -1.36 4.76
CA THR A 34 -12.59 -0.27 4.98
C THR A 34 -12.69 0.32 6.39
N ILE A 35 -13.92 0.49 6.90
CA ILE A 35 -14.16 0.99 8.27
C ILE A 35 -13.62 0.00 9.30
N ILE A 36 -13.84 -1.31 9.07
CA ILE A 36 -13.35 -2.38 9.94
C ILE A 36 -11.81 -2.38 9.97
N GLU A 37 -11.16 -2.36 8.80
CA GLU A 37 -9.70 -2.28 8.71
C GLU A 37 -9.13 -1.07 9.47
N LEU A 38 -9.71 0.12 9.25
CA LEU A 38 -9.26 1.34 9.90
C LEU A 38 -9.44 1.28 11.42
N SER A 39 -10.57 0.75 11.87
CA SER A 39 -10.89 0.59 13.29
C SER A 39 -9.91 -0.36 13.98
N ILE A 40 -9.57 -1.47 13.34
CA ILE A 40 -8.56 -2.42 13.82
C ILE A 40 -7.18 -1.73 13.87
N GLY A 41 -6.81 -1.00 12.82
CA GLY A 41 -5.57 -0.22 12.79
C GLY A 41 -5.46 0.80 13.94
N LEU A 42 -6.55 1.51 14.23
CA LEU A 42 -6.62 2.51 15.31
C LEU A 42 -6.55 1.86 16.71
N LEU A 43 -7.22 0.71 16.90
CA LEU A 43 -7.14 -0.07 18.14
C LEU A 43 -5.71 -0.52 18.44
N ILE A 44 -5.01 -1.06 17.43
CA ILE A 44 -3.62 -1.49 17.57
C ILE A 44 -2.71 -0.31 17.88
N TYR A 45 -2.91 0.83 17.22
CA TYR A 45 -2.13 2.04 17.49
C TYR A 45 -2.24 2.49 18.96
N ASN A 46 -3.44 2.40 19.54
CA ASN A 46 -3.64 2.73 20.95
C ASN A 46 -3.00 1.68 21.89
N ILE A 47 -3.09 0.39 21.57
CA ILE A 47 -2.46 -0.69 22.36
C ILE A 47 -0.93 -0.62 22.28
N HIS A 48 -0.37 -0.17 21.17
CA HIS A 48 1.08 -0.03 20.99
C HIS A 48 1.73 1.03 21.91
N LYS A 49 0.94 1.97 22.44
CA LYS A 49 1.42 2.97 23.42
C LYS A 49 1.42 2.49 24.87
N GLY A 50 0.86 1.30 25.16
CA GLY A 50 0.86 0.71 26.50
C GLY A 50 2.21 0.05 26.86
N GLU A 51 2.47 -0.11 28.16
CA GLU A 51 3.78 -0.56 28.71
C GLU A 51 4.23 -1.97 28.28
N HIS A 52 3.36 -2.82 27.72
CA HIS A 52 3.70 -4.17 27.26
C HIS A 52 3.00 -4.56 25.94
N PRO A 53 3.47 -4.05 24.78
CA PRO A 53 2.88 -4.43 23.51
C PRO A 53 3.37 -5.82 23.10
N ASN A 54 2.44 -6.77 22.95
CA ASN A 54 2.76 -8.09 22.41
C ASN A 54 3.12 -7.96 20.92
N THR A 55 4.43 -7.91 20.63
CA THR A 55 4.98 -7.62 19.29
C THR A 55 4.45 -8.57 18.21
N THR A 56 4.27 -9.85 18.56
CA THR A 56 3.73 -10.89 17.67
C THR A 56 2.29 -10.59 17.26
N LEU A 57 1.46 -10.17 18.22
CA LEU A 57 0.06 -9.84 17.97
C LEU A 57 -0.05 -8.63 17.04
N VAL A 58 0.75 -7.59 17.29
CA VAL A 58 0.78 -6.41 16.43
C VAL A 58 1.23 -6.73 15.00
N LEU A 59 2.25 -7.59 14.85
CA LEU A 59 2.72 -8.01 13.54
C LEU A 59 1.65 -8.83 12.79
N ALA A 60 0.94 -9.72 13.48
CA ALA A 60 -0.15 -10.50 12.92
C ALA A 60 -1.29 -9.60 12.42
N PHE A 61 -1.73 -8.63 13.22
CA PHE A 61 -2.78 -7.70 12.80
C PHE A 61 -2.32 -6.75 11.68
N LYS A 62 -1.06 -6.30 11.67
CA LYS A 62 -0.48 -5.56 10.53
C LYS A 62 -0.54 -6.38 9.25
N GLY A 63 -0.19 -7.67 9.32
CA GLY A 63 -0.30 -8.59 8.20
C GLY A 63 -1.76 -8.76 7.75
N MET A 64 -2.69 -8.94 8.68
CA MET A 64 -4.12 -9.07 8.39
C MET A 64 -4.69 -7.84 7.67
N VAL A 65 -4.40 -6.63 8.16
CA VAL A 65 -4.83 -5.38 7.49
C VAL A 65 -4.19 -5.29 6.10
N CYS A 66 -2.92 -5.64 5.94
CA CYS A 66 -2.28 -5.64 4.62
C CYS A 66 -2.98 -6.60 3.63
N ILE A 67 -3.35 -7.80 4.07
CA ILE A 67 -4.07 -8.78 3.25
C ILE A 67 -5.49 -8.30 2.91
N LEU A 68 -6.22 -7.76 3.89
CA LEU A 68 -7.57 -7.22 3.67
C LEU A 68 -7.55 -6.06 2.66
N THR A 69 -6.53 -5.21 2.70
CA THR A 69 -6.36 -4.09 1.77
C THR A 69 -6.11 -4.59 0.35
N LEU A 70 -5.29 -5.62 0.18
CA LEU A 70 -5.05 -6.27 -1.12
C LEU A 70 -6.31 -6.95 -1.65
N ALA A 71 -7.03 -7.69 -0.80
CA ALA A 71 -8.28 -8.36 -1.17
C ALA A 71 -9.34 -7.34 -1.61
N LYS A 72 -9.46 -6.22 -0.89
CA LYS A 72 -10.30 -5.08 -1.28
C LYS A 72 -9.90 -4.51 -2.64
N ALA A 73 -8.60 -4.28 -2.88
CA ALA A 73 -8.13 -3.73 -4.15
C ALA A 73 -8.49 -4.66 -5.32
N TYR A 74 -8.30 -5.97 -5.16
CA TYR A 74 -8.72 -6.97 -6.14
C TYR A 74 -10.24 -6.94 -6.38
N TYR A 75 -11.04 -6.90 -5.30
CA TYR A 75 -12.50 -6.85 -5.39
C TYR A 75 -13.00 -5.58 -6.11
N ILE A 76 -12.35 -4.43 -5.89
CA ILE A 76 -12.65 -3.19 -6.62
C ILE A 76 -12.41 -3.38 -8.12
N VAL A 77 -11.25 -3.90 -8.49
CA VAL A 77 -10.88 -4.10 -9.91
C VAL A 77 -11.81 -5.10 -10.57
N SER A 78 -12.16 -6.21 -9.91
CA SER A 78 -13.03 -7.22 -10.50
C SER A 78 -14.47 -6.72 -10.70
N VAL A 79 -15.01 -5.93 -9.74
CA VAL A 79 -16.42 -5.55 -9.75
C VAL A 79 -16.68 -4.21 -10.44
N PHE A 80 -15.90 -3.16 -10.17
CA PHE A 80 -16.16 -1.84 -10.76
C PHE A 80 -15.74 -1.73 -12.21
N MET A 81 -14.80 -2.57 -12.64
CA MET A 81 -14.36 -2.50 -14.03
C MET A 81 -15.15 -3.44 -14.94
N HIS A 82 -16.14 -4.20 -14.43
CA HIS A 82 -16.91 -5.20 -15.21
C HIS A 82 -16.01 -6.12 -16.05
N LEU A 83 -14.78 -6.32 -15.58
CA LEU A 83 -13.71 -6.94 -16.34
C LEU A 83 -13.78 -8.46 -16.34
N GLY A 84 -14.55 -9.03 -15.41
CA GLY A 84 -14.58 -10.46 -15.13
C GLY A 84 -15.07 -11.31 -16.30
N ASP A 85 -16.17 -10.90 -16.94
CA ASP A 85 -16.86 -11.74 -17.92
C ASP A 85 -16.79 -11.21 -19.37
N GLU A 86 -16.53 -9.92 -19.58
CA GLU A 86 -16.70 -9.31 -20.91
C GLU A 86 -15.39 -8.80 -21.55
N VAL A 87 -14.35 -8.45 -20.78
CA VAL A 87 -13.18 -7.71 -21.33
C VAL A 87 -11.82 -8.18 -20.78
N ARG A 88 -11.46 -9.44 -21.01
CA ARG A 88 -10.12 -10.00 -20.70
C ARG A 88 -8.96 -9.17 -21.27
N ASN A 89 -9.14 -8.55 -22.43
CA ASN A 89 -8.13 -7.66 -23.04
C ASN A 89 -7.91 -6.37 -22.24
N MET A 90 -8.97 -5.83 -21.62
CA MET A 90 -8.87 -4.62 -20.79
C MET A 90 -8.28 -4.93 -19.40
N ILE A 91 -8.38 -6.18 -18.92
CA ILE A 91 -7.61 -6.61 -17.73
C ILE A 91 -6.11 -6.53 -18.02
N MET A 92 -5.67 -7.05 -19.17
CA MET A 92 -4.24 -7.13 -19.49
C MET A 92 -3.59 -5.75 -19.61
N THR A 93 -4.30 -4.73 -20.09
CA THR A 93 -3.77 -3.35 -20.16
C THR A 93 -3.62 -2.69 -18.80
N ILE A 94 -4.27 -3.21 -17.76
CA ILE A 94 -4.17 -2.71 -16.38
C ILE A 94 -3.15 -3.52 -15.60
N ILE A 95 -3.20 -4.86 -15.70
CA ILE A 95 -2.30 -5.77 -14.98
C ILE A 95 -0.86 -5.61 -15.46
N VAL A 96 -0.60 -5.44 -16.75
CA VAL A 96 0.78 -5.34 -17.27
C VAL A 96 1.49 -4.09 -16.72
N PRO A 97 0.93 -2.87 -16.80
CA PRO A 97 1.51 -1.69 -16.15
C PRO A 97 1.63 -1.81 -14.63
N LEU A 98 0.64 -2.38 -13.94
CA LEU A 98 0.70 -2.61 -12.49
C LEU A 98 1.81 -3.58 -12.10
N GLY A 99 1.98 -4.67 -12.84
CA GLY A 99 3.03 -5.65 -12.64
C GLY A 99 4.42 -5.06 -12.87
N LEU A 100 4.58 -4.28 -13.95
CA LEU A 100 5.82 -3.53 -14.20
C LEU A 100 6.11 -2.53 -13.08
N PHE A 101 5.09 -1.83 -12.57
CA PHE A 101 5.25 -0.89 -11.47
C PHE A 101 5.71 -1.56 -10.17
N VAL A 102 5.10 -2.68 -9.80
CA VAL A 102 5.51 -3.47 -8.61
C VAL A 102 6.94 -4.00 -8.78
N TRP A 103 7.27 -4.52 -9.96
CA TRP A 103 8.62 -4.97 -10.28
C TRP A 103 9.64 -3.83 -10.18
N PHE A 104 9.29 -2.63 -10.68
CA PHE A 104 10.16 -1.46 -10.64
C PHE A 104 10.43 -1.00 -9.20
N ILE A 105 9.41 -0.99 -8.33
CA ILE A 105 9.59 -0.74 -6.90
C ILE A 105 10.55 -1.78 -6.30
N ALA A 106 10.33 -3.06 -6.57
CA ALA A 106 11.21 -4.13 -6.05
C ALA A 106 12.66 -3.96 -6.53
N ALA A 107 12.89 -3.66 -7.80
CA ALA A 107 14.21 -3.41 -8.37
C ALA A 107 14.91 -2.24 -7.68
N PHE A 108 14.21 -1.11 -7.49
CA PHE A 108 14.77 0.03 -6.77
C PHE A 108 15.03 -0.23 -5.28
N LEU A 109 14.20 -1.02 -4.60
CA LEU A 109 14.45 -1.40 -3.21
C LEU A 109 15.72 -2.24 -3.09
N LEU A 110 15.92 -3.20 -4.01
CA LEU A 110 17.11 -4.03 -4.05
C LEU A 110 18.37 -3.20 -4.35
N ASP A 111 18.30 -2.35 -5.37
CA ASP A 111 19.42 -1.50 -5.77
C ASP A 111 19.73 -0.44 -4.69
N GLY A 112 18.71 0.15 -4.07
CA GLY A 112 18.84 1.04 -2.93
C GLY A 112 19.46 0.35 -1.70
N ASN A 113 19.13 -0.91 -1.44
CA ASN A 113 19.75 -1.70 -0.37
C ASN A 113 21.22 -2.03 -0.68
N SER A 114 21.53 -2.34 -1.94
CA SER A 114 22.92 -2.49 -2.41
C SER A 114 23.71 -1.21 -2.18
N TRP A 115 23.20 -0.08 -2.67
CA TRP A 115 23.80 1.25 -2.49
C TRP A 115 24.05 1.58 -1.00
N LYS A 116 23.07 1.34 -0.14
CA LYS A 116 23.19 1.54 1.32
C LYS A 116 24.33 0.70 1.91
N ASN A 117 24.43 -0.57 1.51
CA ASN A 117 25.49 -1.47 1.99
C ASN A 117 26.87 -1.02 1.51
N LEU A 118 27.02 -0.65 0.25
CA LEU A 118 28.29 -0.15 -0.29
C LEU A 118 28.69 1.15 0.41
N ARG A 119 27.76 2.09 0.58
CA ARG A 119 28.03 3.33 1.32
C ARG A 119 28.48 3.05 2.75
N ASN A 120 27.82 2.14 3.48
CA ASN A 120 28.25 1.80 4.84
C ASN A 120 29.64 1.11 4.87
N LYS A 121 29.98 0.36 3.83
CA LYS A 121 31.28 -0.32 3.71
C LYS A 121 32.43 0.64 3.40
N TYR A 122 32.22 1.62 2.51
CA TYR A 122 33.26 2.54 2.04
C TYR A 122 33.28 3.90 2.77
N ASN A 123 32.15 4.32 3.37
CA ASN A 123 32.06 5.51 4.22
C ASN A 123 32.15 5.17 5.72
N ARG A 124 32.83 4.07 6.08
CA ARG A 124 33.29 3.89 7.44
C ARG A 124 34.41 4.91 7.63
N ILE A 125 34.05 6.11 8.10
CA ILE A 125 35.01 6.98 8.76
C ILE A 125 35.66 6.08 9.82
N GLU A 126 36.94 5.77 9.64
CA GLU A 126 37.74 5.28 10.74
C GLU A 126 37.69 6.40 11.76
N VAL A 127 36.73 6.29 12.69
CA VAL A 127 36.77 7.09 13.90
C VAL A 127 37.99 6.52 14.60
N THR A 128 39.16 7.07 14.29
CA THR A 128 40.37 6.89 15.07
C THR A 128 39.90 7.04 16.50
N PRO A 129 40.02 5.99 17.34
CA PRO A 129 39.58 6.09 18.72
C PRO A 129 40.26 7.32 19.27
N THR A 130 39.50 8.36 19.60
CA THR A 130 40.06 9.53 20.25
C THR A 130 40.78 8.99 21.46
N GLU A 131 42.11 9.04 21.41
CA GLU A 131 42.98 8.57 22.45
C GLU A 131 42.46 9.18 23.74
N ARG A 132 41.85 8.34 24.59
CA ARG A 132 41.49 8.74 25.94
C ARG A 132 42.82 9.01 26.63
N VAL A 133 43.33 10.23 26.49
CA VAL A 133 44.41 10.72 27.31
C VAL A 133 43.96 10.50 28.74
N ALA A 134 44.63 9.59 29.43
CA ALA A 134 44.33 9.26 30.81
C ALA A 134 44.30 10.58 31.60
N PRO A 135 43.26 10.85 32.41
CA PRO A 135 43.28 12.03 33.24
C PRO A 135 44.53 11.95 34.13
N ALA A 136 45.33 13.02 34.11
CA ALA A 136 46.56 13.12 34.88
C ALA A 136 46.32 12.64 36.31
N ALA A 137 47.11 11.65 36.75
CA ALA A 137 47.07 11.15 38.10
C ALA A 137 47.29 12.34 39.05
N ARG A 138 46.25 12.76 39.78
CA ARG A 138 46.45 13.66 40.90
C ARG A 138 47.28 12.90 41.94
N GLU A 139 48.49 13.38 42.20
CA GLU A 139 49.30 12.95 43.34
C GLU A 139 48.44 13.03 44.61
N LYS A 140 48.06 11.87 45.14
CA LYS A 140 47.65 11.74 46.53
C LYS A 140 48.93 11.66 47.35
N GLY A 141 49.34 12.79 47.91
CA GLY A 141 50.33 12.81 49.00
C GLY A 141 51.38 13.89 48.89
N ALA A 142 50.99 15.15 49.05
CA ALA A 142 51.89 16.13 49.66
C ALA A 142 51.43 16.27 51.11
N LYS A 143 52.23 15.71 52.02
CA LYS A 143 52.20 15.99 53.45
C LYS A 143 52.83 17.37 53.69
N ASP A 144 52.39 17.95 54.80
CA ASP A 144 52.81 19.18 55.50
C ASP A 144 52.04 20.45 55.14
#